data_AF-A0A2D7L7L6-F1
#
_entry.id   AF-A0A2D7L7L6-F1
#
_cell.length_a   1.000
_cell.length_b   1.000
_cell.length_c   1.000
_cell.angle_alpha   90.00
_cell.angle_beta   90.00
_cell.angle_gamma   90.00
#
_symmetry.space_group_name_H-M   'P 1'
#
loop_
_entity.id
_entity.type
_entity.pdbx_description
1 polymer ?
#
loop_
_entity_poly.entity_id
_entity_poly.type
_entity_poly.pdbx_seq_one_letter_code
_entity_poly.pdbx_strand_id
1 'polypeptide(L)'
;MKVVTRQFTAPQSDILLRILAHRPRNQDELLLHSGGPVTDLSGHSMLPALDSLRFLFFEPWGVEHSDGSALAGEVILGSPPPLVMIRQRMVDGRWISEEETRPASLDEALSEISEHEVNVQHSGAYSTPVTPGGFAGLLGYDLGRWSNSVRLAHTPAPGTLLGVLWRCDAWWVEERESGELRLIALEGHDWLDDELPEFAPVEIPGRPEPRVPESESDSEHARKVEQIRDSIRGGHLYQVNYGRRWQSEMHGQPWDAFLRMTRSNPAPFASWMNVADHGWAVASASPERLLRLDSGLISTRPIKGTRARGANDAADLALRTELATSPKEMAEHLMLVDLERHDLSAVCEPGSVHWTDCRIEALANVQHLVSGVEGQLSSSTSAGEALSALFPGGSITGCPKVVTMSAIDELEQAPRSAWTGSIGHLNQSAGQADWNILIRTMEARSGPDNWHATVQAGGGVVIDSNPAD
;
A
#
# COMPACT_ATOMS: atom_id res chain seq x y z
N MET A 1 -25.55 -12.66 -6.56
CA MET A 1 -26.35 -11.54 -6.00
C MET A 1 -26.46 -10.43 -7.06
N LYS A 2 -27.44 -9.52 -6.96
CA LYS A 2 -27.50 -8.33 -7.83
C LYS A 2 -26.78 -7.15 -7.17
N VAL A 3 -26.28 -6.25 -8.00
CA VAL A 3 -25.69 -4.97 -7.57
C VAL A 3 -26.71 -3.87 -7.84
N VAL A 4 -26.88 -2.97 -6.87
CA VAL A 4 -27.73 -1.79 -6.96
C VAL A 4 -26.85 -0.55 -6.87
N THR A 5 -27.07 0.41 -7.77
CA THR A 5 -26.33 1.67 -7.80
C THR A 5 -27.28 2.85 -7.61
N ARG A 6 -26.96 3.75 -6.67
CA ARG A 6 -27.61 5.05 -6.49
C ARG A 6 -26.61 6.16 -6.84
N GLN A 7 -27.06 7.15 -7.59
CA GLN A 7 -26.25 8.28 -8.04
C GLN A 7 -26.69 9.56 -7.32
N PHE A 8 -25.73 10.38 -6.92
CA PHE A 8 -25.93 11.65 -6.22
C PHE A 8 -25.19 12.74 -6.98
N THR A 9 -25.91 13.80 -7.37
CA THR A 9 -25.37 14.91 -8.13
C THR A 9 -24.99 16.07 -7.19
N ALA A 10 -23.86 16.72 -7.48
CA ALA A 10 -23.32 17.85 -6.69
C ALA A 10 -23.09 17.56 -5.19
N PRO A 11 -22.35 16.48 -4.83
CA PRO A 11 -21.92 16.25 -3.46
C PRO A 11 -21.04 17.39 -2.95
N GLN A 12 -20.97 17.54 -1.62
CA GLN A 12 -20.05 18.48 -0.98
C GLN A 12 -18.60 18.12 -1.34
N SER A 13 -17.69 19.11 -1.37
CA SER A 13 -16.27 18.80 -1.52
C SER A 13 -15.78 17.89 -0.38
N ASP A 14 -14.90 16.95 -0.69
CA ASP A 14 -14.33 16.01 0.29
C ASP A 14 -15.41 15.19 1.01
N ILE A 15 -16.49 14.83 0.32
CA ILE A 15 -17.67 14.20 0.92
C ILE A 15 -17.31 12.91 1.68
N LEU A 16 -16.38 12.09 1.18
CA LEU A 16 -15.98 10.86 1.86
C LEU A 16 -15.21 11.13 3.17
N LEU A 17 -14.38 12.18 3.19
CA LEU A 17 -13.71 12.63 4.42
C LEU A 17 -14.74 13.14 5.43
N ARG A 18 -15.79 13.82 4.97
CA ARG A 18 -16.90 14.28 5.83
C ARG A 18 -17.69 13.11 6.39
N ILE A 19 -18.06 12.12 5.57
CA ILE A 19 -18.76 10.92 6.03
C ILE A 19 -17.96 10.25 7.17
N LEU A 20 -16.66 10.02 6.96
CA LEU A 20 -15.81 9.42 7.99
C LEU A 20 -15.65 10.30 9.23
N ALA A 21 -15.48 11.62 9.07
CA ALA A 21 -15.34 12.54 10.19
C ALA A 21 -16.54 12.54 11.16
N HIS A 22 -17.73 12.16 10.69
CA HIS A 22 -18.95 12.07 11.50
C HIS A 22 -19.24 10.66 12.02
N ARG A 23 -18.41 9.66 11.69
CA ARG A 23 -18.53 8.30 12.24
C ARG A 23 -17.86 8.19 13.61
N PRO A 24 -18.41 7.36 14.52
CA PRO A 24 -17.72 6.99 15.75
C PRO A 24 -16.37 6.32 15.47
N ARG A 25 -15.30 6.74 16.17
CA ARG A 25 -13.93 6.21 15.98
C ARG A 25 -13.65 4.88 16.70
N ASN A 26 -14.67 4.27 17.28
CA ASN A 26 -14.57 2.98 17.97
C ASN A 26 -14.89 1.79 17.05
N GLN A 27 -14.97 2.02 15.74
CA GLN A 27 -15.18 1.02 14.72
C GLN A 27 -14.02 1.02 13.73
N ASP A 28 -13.92 -0.06 12.97
CA ASP A 28 -12.94 -0.14 11.88
C ASP A 28 -13.26 0.91 10.80
N GLU A 29 -12.22 1.48 10.22
CA GLU A 29 -12.34 2.48 9.16
C GLU A 29 -11.35 2.19 8.04
N LEU A 30 -11.78 2.42 6.80
CA LEU A 30 -10.95 2.34 5.61
C LEU A 30 -11.38 3.43 4.63
N LEU A 31 -10.42 4.17 4.11
CA LEU A 31 -10.60 5.12 3.02
C LEU A 31 -9.49 4.94 1.99
N LEU A 32 -9.88 4.76 0.74
CA LEU A 32 -8.97 4.83 -0.40
C LEU A 32 -9.19 6.20 -1.06
N HIS A 33 -8.31 7.16 -0.79
CA HIS A 33 -8.52 8.57 -1.11
C HIS A 33 -7.57 9.04 -2.23
N SER A 34 -8.16 9.49 -3.33
CA SER A 34 -7.39 10.14 -4.39
C SER A 34 -7.30 11.64 -4.15
N GLY A 35 -6.08 12.15 -3.98
CA GLY A 35 -5.78 13.58 -3.92
C GLY A 35 -5.02 14.09 -5.15
N GLY A 36 -4.74 15.40 -5.15
CA GLY A 36 -3.79 16.02 -6.07
C GLY A 36 -4.41 16.38 -7.42
N PRO A 37 -3.61 16.61 -8.48
CA PRO A 37 -4.14 16.76 -9.82
C PRO A 37 -4.98 15.53 -10.21
N VAL A 38 -6.07 15.74 -10.94
CA VAL A 38 -6.87 14.63 -11.50
C VAL A 38 -6.08 14.03 -12.66
N THR A 39 -5.66 12.78 -12.50
CA THR A 39 -4.94 11.98 -13.50
C THR A 39 -5.59 10.61 -13.59
N ASP A 40 -5.08 9.77 -14.48
CA ASP A 40 -5.47 8.37 -14.63
C ASP A 40 -5.17 7.51 -13.38
N LEU A 41 -4.36 8.01 -12.44
CA LEU A 41 -4.09 7.36 -11.14
C LEU A 41 -5.02 7.86 -10.03
N SER A 42 -5.54 9.07 -10.13
CA SER A 42 -6.26 9.75 -9.05
C SER A 42 -7.72 10.03 -9.40
N GLY A 43 -8.33 9.22 -10.27
CA GLY A 43 -9.69 9.45 -10.77
C GLY A 43 -10.79 9.23 -9.72
N HIS A 44 -10.54 8.42 -8.69
CA HIS A 44 -11.59 7.94 -7.79
C HIS A 44 -11.17 7.93 -6.31
N SER A 45 -12.05 8.41 -5.42
CA SER A 45 -11.97 8.14 -3.98
C SER A 45 -13.07 7.15 -3.60
N MET A 46 -12.78 6.24 -2.67
CA MET A 46 -13.64 5.11 -2.35
C MET A 46 -13.69 4.84 -0.84
N LEU A 47 -14.90 4.65 -0.32
CA LEU A 47 -15.20 4.35 1.08
C LEU A 47 -16.05 3.07 1.15
N PRO A 48 -15.45 1.92 1.52
CA PRO A 48 -16.17 0.66 1.66
C PRO A 48 -16.96 0.54 2.97
N ALA A 49 -17.98 -0.31 2.96
CA ALA A 49 -18.64 -0.81 4.16
C ALA A 49 -17.81 -1.94 4.80
N LEU A 50 -17.63 -1.89 6.12
CA LEU A 50 -16.78 -2.80 6.90
C LEU A 50 -17.58 -3.55 7.98
N ASP A 51 -18.80 -3.96 7.62
CA ASP A 51 -19.85 -4.42 8.54
C ASP A 51 -20.24 -5.89 8.32
N SER A 52 -19.43 -6.64 7.57
CA SER A 52 -19.72 -8.05 7.25
C SER A 52 -18.69 -9.01 7.88
N LEU A 53 -17.63 -9.35 7.14
CA LEU A 53 -16.57 -10.27 7.52
C LEU A 53 -15.22 -9.54 7.47
N ARG A 54 -14.28 -9.97 8.32
CA ARG A 54 -12.87 -9.62 8.17
C ARG A 54 -11.97 -10.81 8.38
N PHE A 55 -10.82 -10.79 7.72
CA PHE A 55 -9.71 -11.70 7.94
C PHE A 55 -8.55 -10.92 8.54
N LEU A 56 -8.00 -11.45 9.62
CA LEU A 56 -6.85 -10.89 10.30
C LEU A 56 -5.66 -11.84 10.13
N PHE A 57 -4.51 -11.29 9.79
CA PHE A 57 -3.27 -12.04 9.66
C PHE A 57 -2.37 -11.77 10.85
N PHE A 58 -1.94 -12.81 11.55
CA PHE A 58 -1.11 -12.70 12.75
C PHE A 58 0.22 -13.42 12.58
N GLU A 59 1.25 -12.86 13.20
CA GLU A 59 2.54 -13.51 13.35
C GLU A 59 2.38 -14.83 14.12
N PRO A 60 2.81 -15.97 13.54
CA PRO A 60 2.73 -17.24 14.23
C PRO A 60 3.73 -17.32 15.39
N TRP A 61 3.49 -18.27 16.29
CA TRP A 61 4.52 -18.69 17.23
C TRP A 61 5.59 -19.51 16.51
N GLY A 62 6.83 -19.05 16.59
CA GLY A 62 8.00 -19.74 16.04
C GLY A 62 9.23 -18.89 16.26
N VAL A 63 10.39 -19.52 16.42
CA VAL A 63 11.65 -18.81 16.43
C VAL A 63 12.27 -19.00 15.06
N GLU A 64 12.30 -17.93 14.27
CA GLU A 64 13.13 -17.90 13.07
C GLU A 64 14.52 -17.44 13.48
N HIS A 65 15.52 -18.28 13.28
CA HIS A 65 16.92 -17.90 13.41
C HIS A 65 17.53 -17.91 12.01
N SER A 66 18.07 -16.76 11.62
CA SER A 66 18.95 -16.65 10.47
C SER A 66 20.37 -16.48 10.99
N ASP A 67 21.16 -17.54 10.98
CA ASP A 67 22.61 -17.48 11.19
C ASP A 67 23.28 -17.25 9.82
N GLY A 68 23.49 -15.99 9.44
CA GLY A 68 24.15 -15.62 8.19
C GLY A 68 24.06 -14.12 7.92
N SER A 69 24.99 -13.59 7.13
CA SER A 69 24.95 -12.19 6.67
C SER A 69 24.57 -12.14 5.18
N ALA A 70 23.39 -11.59 4.90
CA ALA A 70 22.95 -11.36 3.52
C ALA A 70 23.85 -10.33 2.82
N LEU A 71 24.42 -9.40 3.59
CA LEU A 71 25.46 -8.47 3.09
C LEU A 71 26.73 -9.19 2.63
N ALA A 72 27.01 -10.39 3.15
CA ALA A 72 28.09 -11.28 2.71
C ALA A 72 27.64 -12.35 1.70
N GLY A 73 26.39 -12.29 1.22
CA GLY A 73 25.82 -13.26 0.28
C GLY A 73 25.32 -14.55 0.93
N GLU A 74 25.22 -14.61 2.25
CA GLU A 74 24.68 -15.75 3.00
C GLU A 74 23.19 -15.54 3.24
N VAL A 75 22.34 -16.18 2.42
CA VAL A 75 20.88 -16.08 2.53
C VAL A 75 20.28 -17.42 2.91
N ILE A 76 19.41 -17.41 3.92
CA ILE A 76 18.70 -18.60 4.37
C ILE A 76 17.32 -18.63 3.72
N LEU A 77 17.18 -19.53 2.75
CA LEU A 77 15.90 -19.81 2.10
C LEU A 77 15.07 -20.77 2.94
N GLY A 78 13.76 -20.55 2.96
CA GLY A 78 12.82 -21.44 3.63
C GLY A 78 11.49 -20.75 3.89
N SER A 79 10.41 -21.52 3.88
CA SER A 79 9.06 -21.00 4.10
C SER A 79 8.83 -20.70 5.58
N PRO A 80 8.31 -19.52 5.98
CA PRO A 80 7.94 -19.19 7.35
C PRO A 80 7.05 -20.27 8.00
N PRO A 81 6.92 -20.33 9.35
CA PRO A 81 5.84 -21.11 9.94
C PRO A 81 4.50 -20.69 9.30
N PRO A 82 3.53 -21.61 9.16
CA PRO A 82 2.23 -21.28 8.59
C PRO A 82 1.62 -20.05 9.28
N LEU A 83 1.11 -19.12 8.47
CA LEU A 83 0.52 -17.87 8.92
C LEU A 83 -0.65 -18.16 9.86
N VAL A 84 -0.93 -17.31 10.83
CA VAL A 84 -2.18 -17.42 11.60
C VAL A 84 -3.21 -16.50 10.96
N MET A 85 -4.25 -17.08 10.35
CA MET A 85 -5.34 -16.32 9.76
C MET A 85 -6.62 -16.54 10.55
N ILE A 86 -7.28 -15.46 10.98
CA ILE A 86 -8.52 -15.53 11.76
C ILE A 86 -9.65 -14.86 10.99
N ARG A 87 -10.70 -15.61 10.68
CA ARG A 87 -11.97 -15.06 10.16
C ARG A 87 -12.84 -14.60 11.31
N GLN A 88 -13.35 -13.38 11.19
CA GLN A 88 -14.30 -12.81 12.12
C GLN A 88 -15.53 -12.26 11.39
N ARG A 89 -16.67 -12.29 12.07
CA ARG A 89 -17.93 -11.73 11.58
C ARG A 89 -18.41 -10.61 12.49
N MET A 90 -18.94 -9.56 11.88
CA MET A 90 -19.61 -8.48 12.60
C MET A 90 -21.00 -8.96 13.04
N VAL A 91 -21.26 -8.93 14.35
CA VAL A 91 -22.56 -9.26 14.95
C VAL A 91 -22.85 -8.21 16.02
N ASP A 92 -23.96 -7.49 15.89
CA ASP A 92 -24.40 -6.45 16.83
C ASP A 92 -23.30 -5.42 17.18
N GLY A 93 -22.53 -5.00 16.17
CA GLY A 93 -21.45 -4.02 16.31
C GLY A 93 -20.17 -4.56 16.98
N ARG A 94 -19.99 -5.88 17.04
CA ARG A 94 -18.78 -6.54 17.58
C ARG A 94 -18.25 -7.60 16.63
N TRP A 95 -16.93 -7.71 16.56
CA TRP A 95 -16.27 -8.79 15.85
C TRP A 95 -16.28 -10.08 16.67
N ILE A 96 -16.79 -11.16 16.09
CA ILE A 96 -16.81 -12.50 16.68
C ILE A 96 -15.91 -13.41 15.84
N SER A 97 -14.93 -14.04 16.46
CA SER A 97 -14.08 -15.04 15.79
C SER A 97 -14.87 -16.30 15.48
N GLU A 98 -14.78 -16.75 14.23
CA GLU A 98 -15.47 -17.94 13.75
C GLU A 98 -14.52 -19.10 13.46
N GLU A 99 -13.36 -18.78 12.88
CA GLU A 99 -12.45 -19.77 12.33
C GLU A 99 -11.01 -19.27 12.38
N GLU A 100 -10.08 -20.16 12.70
CA GLU A 100 -8.64 -19.96 12.58
C GLU A 100 -8.10 -20.98 11.57
N THR A 101 -7.42 -20.49 10.54
CA THR A 101 -6.72 -21.30 9.53
C THR A 101 -5.24 -20.96 9.51
N ARG A 102 -4.47 -21.84 8.87
CA ARG A 102 -3.00 -21.78 8.88
C ARG A 102 -2.40 -21.96 7.49
N PRO A 103 -2.62 -20.99 6.58
CA PRO A 103 -2.08 -21.07 5.23
C PRO A 103 -0.55 -21.03 5.25
N ALA A 104 0.07 -21.83 4.37
CA ALA A 104 1.52 -21.91 4.22
C ALA A 104 2.11 -20.76 3.41
N SER A 105 1.29 -20.07 2.61
CA SER A 105 1.68 -18.95 1.77
C SER A 105 0.60 -17.86 1.69
N LEU A 106 0.97 -16.69 1.17
CA LEU A 106 0.02 -15.59 1.01
C LEU A 106 -0.99 -15.86 -0.13
N ASP A 107 -0.59 -16.57 -1.18
CA ASP A 107 -1.51 -16.99 -2.24
C ASP A 107 -2.56 -18.00 -1.73
N GLU A 108 -2.17 -18.94 -0.86
CA GLU A 108 -3.10 -19.88 -0.22
C GLU A 108 -4.10 -19.11 0.67
N ALA A 109 -3.61 -18.15 1.45
CA ALA A 109 -4.45 -17.29 2.28
C ALA A 109 -5.46 -16.49 1.44
N LEU A 110 -5.01 -15.85 0.36
CA LEU A 110 -5.85 -15.07 -0.53
C LEU A 110 -6.86 -15.95 -1.30
N SER A 111 -6.47 -17.17 -1.65
CA SER A 111 -7.36 -18.17 -2.25
C SER A 111 -8.51 -18.54 -1.30
N GLU A 112 -8.20 -18.86 -0.05
CA GLU A 112 -9.21 -19.16 0.98
C GLU A 112 -10.15 -17.96 1.22
N ILE A 113 -9.61 -16.74 1.28
CA ILE A 113 -10.41 -15.52 1.41
C ILE A 113 -11.35 -15.34 0.21
N SER A 114 -10.89 -15.68 -1.00
CA SER A 114 -11.70 -15.55 -2.23
C SER A 114 -12.95 -16.44 -2.22
N GLU A 115 -12.94 -17.56 -1.48
CA GLU A 115 -14.13 -18.41 -1.31
C GLU A 115 -15.28 -17.70 -0.58
N HIS A 116 -14.97 -16.62 0.14
CA HIS A 116 -15.93 -15.80 0.87
C HIS A 116 -16.42 -14.56 0.11
N GLU A 117 -15.96 -14.38 -1.13
CA GLU A 117 -16.47 -13.35 -2.04
C GLU A 117 -17.93 -13.60 -2.40
N VAL A 118 -18.66 -12.51 -2.64
CA VAL A 118 -20.02 -12.61 -3.18
C VAL A 118 -19.97 -12.50 -4.69
N ASN A 119 -20.24 -13.61 -5.37
CA ASN A 119 -20.42 -13.64 -6.80
C ASN A 119 -21.63 -12.78 -7.22
N VAL A 120 -21.35 -11.71 -7.97
CA VAL A 120 -22.37 -10.80 -8.51
C VAL A 120 -22.58 -11.04 -9.99
N GLN A 121 -23.84 -10.96 -10.41
CA GLN A 121 -24.16 -10.93 -11.84
C GLN A 121 -24.06 -9.49 -12.32
N HIS A 122 -23.10 -9.22 -13.21
CA HIS A 122 -23.01 -7.92 -13.87
C HIS A 122 -24.20 -7.74 -14.82
N SER A 123 -25.21 -6.97 -14.40
CA SER A 123 -26.16 -6.36 -15.33
C SER A 123 -25.49 -5.12 -15.92
N GLY A 124 -24.89 -5.26 -17.11
CA GLY A 124 -24.03 -4.24 -17.70
C GLY A 124 -24.68 -2.87 -17.94
N ALA A 125 -23.85 -1.83 -17.83
CA ALA A 125 -23.83 -0.57 -18.61
C ALA A 125 -22.67 0.34 -18.18
N TYR A 126 -22.16 0.19 -16.95
CA TYR A 126 -21.14 1.07 -16.36
C TYR A 126 -19.89 0.29 -15.94
N SER A 127 -18.72 0.77 -16.36
CA SER A 127 -17.45 0.38 -15.74
C SER A 127 -17.33 1.12 -14.42
N THR A 128 -17.22 0.39 -13.31
CA THR A 128 -16.98 0.94 -11.98
C THR A 128 -15.59 0.50 -11.52
N PRO A 129 -14.83 1.34 -10.80
CA PRO A 129 -13.48 0.98 -10.33
C PRO A 129 -13.51 -0.19 -9.33
N VAL A 130 -14.67 -0.45 -8.72
CA VAL A 130 -14.89 -1.52 -7.73
C VAL A 130 -16.20 -2.25 -8.00
N THR A 131 -16.23 -3.50 -7.52
CA THR A 131 -17.42 -4.36 -7.50
C THR A 131 -17.66 -4.84 -6.05
N PRO A 132 -18.86 -4.63 -5.48
CA PRO A 132 -19.17 -5.10 -4.13
C PRO A 132 -19.07 -6.62 -3.99
N GLY A 133 -18.79 -7.08 -2.76
CA GLY A 133 -18.63 -8.50 -2.43
C GLY A 133 -17.19 -9.00 -2.50
N GLY A 134 -16.23 -8.16 -2.91
CA GLY A 134 -14.80 -8.41 -2.80
C GLY A 134 -14.22 -7.96 -1.45
N PHE A 135 -12.91 -7.94 -1.34
CA PHE A 135 -12.18 -7.56 -0.13
C PHE A 135 -11.36 -6.29 -0.31
N ALA A 136 -11.17 -5.54 0.78
CA ALA A 136 -10.26 -4.41 0.82
C ALA A 136 -9.59 -4.32 2.18
N GLY A 137 -8.39 -3.74 2.23
CA GLY A 137 -7.64 -3.60 3.47
C GLY A 137 -6.15 -3.50 3.22
N LEU A 138 -5.36 -3.90 4.20
CA LEU A 138 -3.92 -3.68 4.26
C LEU A 138 -3.16 -4.99 4.45
N LEU A 139 -2.12 -5.17 3.66
CA LEU A 139 -1.09 -6.19 3.79
C LEU A 139 0.21 -5.52 4.25
N GLY A 140 0.64 -5.79 5.49
CA GLY A 140 1.92 -5.29 6.00
C GLY A 140 3.10 -5.94 5.29
N TYR A 141 4.23 -5.24 5.20
CA TYR A 141 5.44 -5.69 4.54
C TYR A 141 5.91 -7.07 5.03
N ASP A 142 5.77 -7.34 6.33
CA ASP A 142 6.23 -8.57 6.95
C ASP A 142 5.47 -9.82 6.43
N LEU A 143 4.29 -9.65 5.82
CA LEU A 143 3.59 -10.71 5.08
C LEU A 143 4.38 -11.18 3.85
N GLY A 144 5.35 -10.39 3.38
CA GLY A 144 6.20 -10.72 2.25
C GLY A 144 6.97 -12.03 2.42
N ARG A 145 7.20 -12.49 3.65
CA ARG A 145 7.78 -13.82 3.94
C ARG A 145 6.91 -14.99 3.47
N TRP A 146 5.59 -14.81 3.38
CA TRP A 146 4.68 -15.84 2.87
C TRP A 146 4.49 -15.76 1.35
N SER A 147 4.99 -14.70 0.71
CA SER A 147 5.11 -14.57 -0.74
C SER A 147 6.50 -14.97 -1.26
N ASN A 148 7.51 -14.90 -0.39
CA ASN A 148 8.91 -15.10 -0.72
C ASN A 148 9.50 -16.09 0.28
N SER A 149 9.96 -17.27 -0.18
CA SER A 149 10.51 -18.33 0.69
C SER A 149 11.84 -17.94 1.35
N VAL A 150 11.79 -17.04 2.34
CA VAL A 150 12.94 -16.47 3.06
C VAL A 150 12.74 -16.52 4.57
N ARG A 151 13.82 -16.84 5.31
CA ARG A 151 13.86 -16.78 6.78
C ARG A 151 14.53 -15.47 7.21
N LEU A 152 13.89 -14.74 8.11
CA LEU A 152 14.42 -13.47 8.64
C LEU A 152 14.73 -13.60 10.13
N ALA A 153 15.62 -12.77 10.68
CA ALA A 153 15.99 -12.81 12.10
C ALA A 153 15.16 -11.84 12.96
N HIS A 154 14.74 -10.70 12.41
CA HIS A 154 14.09 -9.61 13.16
C HIS A 154 12.60 -9.51 12.83
N THR A 155 11.91 -10.63 12.96
CA THR A 155 10.48 -10.75 12.64
C THR A 155 9.61 -10.08 13.71
N PRO A 156 8.34 -9.77 13.40
CA PRO A 156 7.38 -9.34 14.42
C PRO A 156 7.29 -10.32 15.60
N ALA A 157 6.84 -9.83 16.75
CA ALA A 157 6.58 -10.70 17.88
C ALA A 157 5.35 -11.59 17.62
N PRO A 158 5.31 -12.86 18.08
CA PRO A 158 4.14 -13.72 17.93
C PRO A 158 2.84 -13.04 18.40
N GLY A 159 1.77 -13.18 17.61
CA GLY A 159 0.50 -12.51 17.84
C GLY A 159 0.43 -11.05 17.39
N THR A 160 1.48 -10.51 16.77
CA THR A 160 1.42 -9.19 16.11
C THR A 160 0.49 -9.26 14.90
N LEU A 161 -0.42 -8.30 14.78
CA LEU A 161 -1.28 -8.15 13.60
C LEU A 161 -0.45 -7.62 12.41
N LEU A 162 -0.39 -8.41 11.35
CA LEU A 162 0.39 -8.17 10.13
C LEU A 162 -0.43 -7.55 9.00
N GLY A 163 -1.74 -7.74 9.02
CA GLY A 163 -2.65 -7.22 7.99
C GLY A 163 -4.10 -7.55 8.29
N VAL A 164 -4.99 -6.96 7.51
CA VAL A 164 -6.44 -7.13 7.63
C VAL A 164 -7.11 -6.95 6.29
N LEU A 165 -8.10 -7.80 5.97
CA LEU A 165 -8.97 -7.65 4.81
C LEU A 165 -10.43 -7.72 5.26
N TRP A 166 -11.22 -6.73 4.92
CA TRP A 166 -12.67 -6.71 5.14
C TRP A 166 -13.41 -7.03 3.85
N ARG A 167 -14.47 -7.83 3.93
CA ARG A 167 -15.38 -7.99 2.81
C ARG A 167 -16.26 -6.75 2.69
N CYS A 168 -16.29 -6.18 1.49
CA CYS A 168 -16.89 -4.89 1.22
C CYS A 168 -18.16 -5.06 0.39
N ASP A 169 -19.29 -5.19 1.07
CA ASP A 169 -20.60 -5.48 0.47
C ASP A 169 -21.30 -4.20 -0.07
N ALA A 170 -20.74 -3.02 0.24
CA ALA A 170 -21.13 -1.73 -0.33
C ALA A 170 -19.95 -0.74 -0.40
N TRP A 171 -20.07 0.24 -1.29
CA TRP A 171 -19.04 1.25 -1.59
C TRP A 171 -19.66 2.61 -1.89
N TRP A 172 -19.17 3.65 -1.23
CA TRP A 172 -19.27 5.01 -1.74
C TRP A 172 -18.09 5.28 -2.67
N VAL A 173 -18.36 5.76 -3.89
CA VAL A 173 -17.35 6.04 -4.92
C VAL A 173 -17.55 7.46 -5.42
N GLU A 174 -16.55 8.31 -5.20
CA GLU A 174 -16.47 9.67 -5.73
C GLU A 174 -15.61 9.67 -7.00
N GLU A 175 -16.19 10.08 -8.13
CA GLU A 175 -15.47 10.33 -9.37
C GLU A 175 -15.01 11.80 -9.41
N ARG A 176 -13.69 12.02 -9.43
CA ARG A 176 -13.12 13.35 -9.17
C ARG A 176 -13.22 14.32 -10.34
N GLU A 177 -13.26 13.81 -11.58
CA GLU A 177 -13.39 14.66 -12.77
C GLU A 177 -14.79 15.25 -12.90
N SER A 178 -15.81 14.42 -12.73
CA SER A 178 -17.23 14.82 -12.79
C SER A 178 -17.74 15.41 -11.47
N GLY A 179 -17.09 15.09 -10.35
CA GLY A 179 -17.59 15.36 -9.00
C GLY A 179 -18.79 14.49 -8.63
N GLU A 180 -19.06 13.40 -9.35
CA GLU A 180 -20.19 12.52 -9.09
C GLU A 180 -19.93 11.59 -7.90
N LEU A 181 -20.92 11.43 -7.01
CA LEU A 181 -20.90 10.44 -5.95
C LEU A 181 -21.88 9.31 -6.26
N ARG A 182 -21.40 8.07 -6.16
CA ARG A 182 -22.20 6.84 -6.34
C ARG A 182 -22.14 5.99 -5.08
N LEU A 183 -23.29 5.42 -4.70
CA LEU A 183 -23.36 4.28 -3.79
C LEU A 183 -23.57 3.02 -4.63
N ILE A 184 -22.66 2.06 -4.51
CA ILE A 184 -22.71 0.77 -5.21
C ILE A 184 -22.76 -0.31 -4.14
N ALA A 185 -23.82 -1.10 -4.09
CA ALA A 185 -24.01 -2.09 -3.02
C ALA A 185 -24.65 -3.38 -3.51
N LEU A 186 -24.44 -4.47 -2.76
CA LEU A 186 -25.21 -5.68 -2.92
C LEU A 186 -26.70 -5.42 -2.59
N GLU A 187 -27.61 -6.05 -3.35
CA GLU A 187 -29.05 -5.91 -3.16
C GLU A 187 -29.47 -6.23 -1.72
N GLY A 188 -30.11 -5.28 -1.04
CA GLY A 188 -30.57 -5.43 0.35
C GLY A 188 -29.55 -4.99 1.42
N HIS A 189 -28.42 -4.40 1.03
CA HIS A 189 -27.50 -3.78 1.98
C HIS A 189 -28.10 -2.49 2.58
N ASP A 190 -27.93 -2.29 3.90
CA ASP A 190 -28.57 -1.20 4.66
C ASP A 190 -28.25 0.20 4.11
N TRP A 191 -27.02 0.44 3.63
CA TRP A 191 -26.64 1.72 3.00
C TRP A 191 -27.55 2.13 1.83
N LEU A 192 -28.24 1.19 1.16
CA LEU A 192 -29.16 1.52 0.08
C LEU A 192 -30.37 2.32 0.56
N ASP A 193 -30.72 2.23 1.84
CA ASP A 193 -31.79 3.00 2.47
C ASP A 193 -31.29 4.31 3.08
N ASP A 194 -29.96 4.51 3.18
CA ASP A 194 -29.38 5.74 3.73
C ASP A 194 -29.66 6.93 2.81
N GLU A 195 -30.14 8.02 3.39
CA GLU A 195 -30.08 9.34 2.76
C GLU A 195 -28.70 9.94 2.99
N LEU A 196 -28.16 10.68 2.02
CA LEU A 196 -26.90 11.39 2.19
C LEU A 196 -27.19 12.73 2.89
N PRO A 197 -26.91 12.89 4.20
CA PRO A 197 -27.19 14.14 4.90
C PRO A 197 -26.19 15.22 4.50
N GLU A 198 -26.50 16.47 4.85
CA GLU A 198 -25.54 17.55 4.75
C GLU A 198 -24.54 17.46 5.92
N PHE A 199 -23.25 17.32 5.61
CA PHE A 199 -22.20 17.23 6.61
C PHE A 199 -21.51 18.58 6.83
N ALA A 200 -21.12 18.86 8.08
CA ALA A 200 -20.28 20.01 8.37
C ALA A 200 -18.90 19.87 7.68
N PRO A 201 -18.22 20.98 7.32
CA PRO A 201 -16.85 20.93 6.83
C PRO A 201 -15.93 20.25 7.83
N VAL A 202 -15.00 19.44 7.32
CA VAL A 202 -13.96 18.83 8.15
C VAL A 202 -12.97 19.92 8.56
N GLU A 203 -12.92 20.23 9.85
CA GLU A 203 -11.87 21.11 10.38
C GLU A 203 -10.55 20.36 10.42
N ILE A 204 -9.51 20.93 9.79
CA ILE A 204 -8.17 20.36 9.82
C ILE A 204 -7.45 20.95 11.03
N PRO A 205 -7.11 20.14 12.05
CA PRO A 205 -6.48 20.67 13.25
C PRO A 205 -5.13 21.32 12.94
N GLY A 206 -4.78 22.34 13.73
CA GLY A 206 -3.50 23.03 13.62
C GLY A 206 -2.30 22.08 13.74
N ARG A 207 -1.13 22.55 13.31
CA ARG A 207 0.11 21.79 13.45
C ARG A 207 0.44 21.66 14.95
N PRO A 208 0.66 20.44 15.48
CA PRO A 208 1.08 20.27 16.87
C PRO A 208 2.50 20.81 17.08
N GLU A 209 2.89 21.02 18.34
CA GLU A 209 4.26 21.38 18.67
C GLU A 209 5.25 20.30 18.17
N PRO A 210 6.36 20.69 17.53
CA PRO A 210 7.33 19.74 17.03
C PRO A 210 8.03 19.02 18.19
N ARG A 211 8.15 17.70 18.08
CA ARG A 211 8.93 16.84 18.97
C ARG A 211 10.10 16.24 18.20
N VAL A 212 11.18 15.95 18.92
CA VAL A 212 12.32 15.21 18.37
C VAL A 212 11.98 13.72 18.49
N PRO A 213 11.78 13.00 17.37
CA PRO A 213 11.56 11.57 17.41
C PRO A 213 12.84 10.81 17.76
N GLU A 214 12.69 9.60 18.28
CA GLU A 214 13.75 8.60 18.34
C GLU A 214 14.06 8.08 16.93
N SER A 215 15.33 8.05 16.57
CA SER A 215 15.84 7.55 15.28
C SER A 215 17.33 7.27 15.40
N GLU A 216 17.87 6.45 14.51
CA GLU A 216 19.33 6.33 14.36
C GLU A 216 19.97 7.68 14.01
N SER A 217 21.26 7.83 14.30
CA SER A 217 22.02 9.02 13.91
C SER A 217 22.39 9.01 12.43
N ASP A 218 22.68 10.20 11.88
CA ASP A 218 23.14 10.33 10.48
C ASP A 218 24.46 9.57 10.24
N SER A 219 25.32 9.48 11.27
CA SER A 219 26.55 8.69 11.21
C SER A 219 26.32 7.18 11.17
N GLU A 220 25.30 6.69 11.87
CA GLU A 220 24.93 5.26 11.83
C GLU A 220 24.29 4.91 10.49
N HIS A 221 23.40 5.78 10.00
CA HIS A 221 22.83 5.67 8.66
C HIS A 221 23.92 5.61 7.59
N ALA A 222 24.87 6.57 7.59
CA ALA A 222 25.98 6.60 6.65
C ALA A 222 26.85 5.33 6.71
N ARG A 223 27.10 4.80 7.91
CA ARG A 223 27.84 3.55 8.08
C ARG A 223 27.13 2.37 7.44
N LYS A 224 25.81 2.26 7.60
CA LYS A 224 24.99 1.20 6.98
C LYS A 224 24.94 1.36 5.45
N VAL A 225 24.85 2.59 4.94
CA VAL A 225 24.97 2.85 3.51
C VAL A 225 26.32 2.37 2.96
N GLU A 226 27.44 2.61 3.67
CA GLU A 226 28.74 2.08 3.23
C GLU A 226 28.80 0.56 3.28
N GLN A 227 28.19 -0.08 4.28
CA GLN A 227 28.08 -1.56 4.34
C GLN A 227 27.34 -2.12 3.12
N ILE A 228 26.25 -1.47 2.68
CA ILE A 228 25.53 -1.85 1.47
C ILE A 228 26.44 -1.69 0.24
N ARG A 229 27.18 -0.57 0.14
CA ARG A 229 28.11 -0.33 -0.98
C ARG A 229 29.23 -1.38 -1.02
N ASP A 230 29.77 -1.77 0.13
CA ASP A 230 30.77 -2.84 0.21
C ASP A 230 30.19 -4.19 -0.26
N SER A 231 28.95 -4.49 0.12
CA SER A 231 28.25 -5.69 -0.36
C SER A 231 28.01 -5.67 -1.88
N ILE A 232 27.64 -4.51 -2.45
CA ILE A 232 27.52 -4.31 -3.90
C ILE A 232 28.88 -4.49 -4.59
N ARG A 233 29.97 -3.95 -4.03
CA ARG A 233 31.34 -4.17 -4.55
C ARG A 233 31.73 -5.65 -4.52
N GLY A 234 31.26 -6.38 -3.52
CA GLY A 234 31.40 -7.83 -3.40
C GLY A 234 30.56 -8.63 -4.40
N GLY A 235 29.60 -7.99 -5.08
CA GLY A 235 28.72 -8.63 -6.06
C GLY A 235 27.56 -9.42 -5.43
N HIS A 236 27.25 -9.19 -4.15
CA HIS A 236 26.15 -9.87 -3.45
C HIS A 236 24.79 -9.21 -3.69
N LEU A 237 24.80 -7.89 -3.94
CA LEU A 237 23.62 -7.05 -4.12
C LEU A 237 23.82 -6.12 -5.32
N TYR A 238 22.73 -5.71 -5.97
CA TYR A 238 22.76 -4.65 -6.99
C TYR A 238 22.22 -3.33 -6.44
N GLN A 239 21.12 -3.40 -5.69
CA GLN A 239 20.47 -2.27 -5.05
C GLN A 239 19.71 -2.77 -3.82
N VAL A 240 19.72 -2.01 -2.73
CA VAL A 240 18.86 -2.24 -1.56
C VAL A 240 18.11 -0.96 -1.22
N ASN A 241 16.81 -1.03 -0.99
CA ASN A 241 16.05 0.06 -0.40
C ASN A 241 16.18 0.00 1.12
N TYR A 242 17.08 0.82 1.68
CA TYR A 242 17.32 0.89 3.12
C TYR A 242 16.44 1.97 3.77
N GLY A 243 15.75 1.61 4.84
CA GLY A 243 14.83 2.46 5.58
C GLY A 243 15.38 2.95 6.90
N ARG A 244 15.24 4.26 7.14
CA ARG A 244 15.41 4.88 8.45
C ARG A 244 14.04 5.06 9.12
N ARG A 245 14.02 4.87 10.43
CA ARG A 245 12.81 4.92 11.26
C ARG A 245 12.84 6.09 12.23
N TRP A 246 11.70 6.76 12.37
CA TRP A 246 11.45 7.80 13.37
C TRP A 246 10.23 7.43 14.20
N GLN A 247 10.38 7.41 15.52
CA GLN A 247 9.32 7.02 16.45
C GLN A 247 9.13 8.07 17.54
N SER A 248 7.88 8.32 17.91
CA SER A 248 7.56 9.21 19.02
C SER A 248 6.17 8.89 19.56
N GLU A 249 5.98 9.17 20.83
CA GLU A 249 4.64 9.41 21.38
C GLU A 249 3.95 10.52 20.54
N MET A 250 2.69 10.26 20.19
CA MET A 250 1.83 11.13 19.40
C MET A 250 0.73 11.71 20.29
N HIS A 251 0.66 13.04 20.33
CA HIS A 251 -0.45 13.76 20.96
C HIS A 251 -1.57 13.98 19.94
N GLY A 252 -2.81 13.75 20.35
CA GLY A 252 -3.98 13.85 19.49
C GLY A 252 -4.29 12.56 18.74
N GLN A 253 -5.19 12.64 17.77
CA GLN A 253 -5.69 11.46 17.06
C GLN A 253 -4.92 11.22 15.75
N PRO A 254 -4.62 9.97 15.37
CA PRO A 254 -3.98 9.66 14.09
C PRO A 254 -4.77 10.20 12.88
N TRP A 255 -6.10 10.28 12.99
CA TRP A 255 -6.97 10.90 11.97
C TRP A 255 -6.57 12.36 11.67
N ASP A 256 -6.20 13.13 12.68
CA ASP A 256 -5.82 14.53 12.49
C ASP A 256 -4.52 14.66 11.69
N ALA A 257 -3.61 13.69 11.85
CA ALA A 257 -2.40 13.62 11.04
C ALA A 257 -2.72 13.27 9.58
N PHE A 258 -3.66 12.34 9.36
CA PHE A 258 -4.15 12.03 8.01
C PHE A 258 -4.74 13.27 7.33
N LEU A 259 -5.63 14.01 7.98
CA LEU A 259 -6.21 15.26 7.45
C LEU A 259 -5.17 16.32 7.09
N ARG A 260 -4.14 16.49 7.93
CA ARG A 260 -3.03 17.42 7.63
C ARG A 260 -2.20 16.93 6.45
N MET A 261 -1.99 15.62 6.34
CA MET A 261 -1.18 15.01 5.30
C MET A 261 -1.88 15.10 3.93
N THR A 262 -3.18 14.81 3.83
CA THR A 262 -3.93 14.93 2.57
C THR A 262 -3.94 16.36 2.03
N ARG A 263 -3.94 17.37 2.92
CA ARG A 263 -3.84 18.78 2.52
C ARG A 263 -2.44 19.21 2.10
N SER A 264 -1.40 18.76 2.81
CA SER A 264 -0.03 19.24 2.59
C SER A 264 0.73 18.47 1.50
N ASN A 265 0.42 17.19 1.34
CA ASN A 265 1.02 16.31 0.34
C ASN A 265 -0.08 15.44 -0.30
N PRO A 266 -0.96 16.03 -1.12
CA PRO A 266 -2.00 15.27 -1.77
C PRO A 266 -1.41 14.26 -2.76
N ALA A 267 -1.88 13.02 -2.73
CA ALA A 267 -1.33 11.90 -3.49
C ALA A 267 -2.44 11.04 -4.12
N PRO A 268 -2.20 10.40 -5.28
CA PRO A 268 -3.18 9.57 -5.98
C PRO A 268 -3.67 8.38 -5.17
N PHE A 269 -2.83 7.79 -4.31
CA PHE A 269 -3.16 6.61 -3.51
C PHE A 269 -3.10 6.89 -2.01
N ALA A 270 -3.52 8.09 -1.59
CA ALA A 270 -3.64 8.37 -0.16
C ALA A 270 -4.66 7.44 0.47
N SER A 271 -4.45 7.06 1.72
CA SER A 271 -5.29 6.08 2.39
C SER A 271 -5.30 6.25 3.89
N TRP A 272 -6.44 5.93 4.47
CA TRP A 272 -6.64 5.88 5.91
C TRP A 272 -7.16 4.50 6.28
N MET A 273 -6.60 3.92 7.34
CA MET A 273 -7.09 2.71 7.95
C MET A 273 -7.05 2.84 9.47
N ASN A 274 -8.08 2.36 10.16
CA ASN A 274 -8.08 2.17 11.60
C ASN A 274 -8.70 0.82 11.93
N VAL A 275 -7.97 -0.05 12.64
CA VAL A 275 -8.48 -1.29 13.23
C VAL A 275 -8.70 -1.02 14.72
N ALA A 276 -9.93 -0.67 15.08
CA ALA A 276 -10.19 0.00 16.34
C ALA A 276 -9.90 -0.88 17.56
N ASP A 277 -10.28 -2.15 17.51
CA ASP A 277 -10.09 -3.11 18.60
C ASP A 277 -8.65 -3.62 18.73
N HIS A 278 -7.82 -3.41 17.70
CA HIS A 278 -6.38 -3.64 17.75
C HIS A 278 -5.56 -2.37 17.97
N GLY A 279 -6.21 -1.20 18.07
CA GLY A 279 -5.54 0.08 18.26
C GLY A 279 -4.48 0.36 17.19
N TRP A 280 -4.77 0.04 15.93
CA TRP A 280 -3.83 0.17 14.81
C TRP A 280 -4.36 1.10 13.75
N ALA A 281 -3.70 2.24 13.56
CA ALA A 281 -4.06 3.22 12.55
C ALA A 281 -2.93 3.45 11.55
N VAL A 282 -3.28 3.63 10.28
CA VAL A 282 -2.35 3.91 9.19
C VAL A 282 -2.87 5.10 8.39
N ALA A 283 -2.01 6.09 8.20
CA ALA A 283 -2.25 7.24 7.36
C ALA A 283 -1.16 7.28 6.28
N SER A 284 -1.52 7.08 5.02
CA SER A 284 -0.58 7.13 3.89
C SER A 284 -0.92 8.22 2.87
N ALA A 285 0.10 8.83 2.29
CA ALA A 285 0.02 9.70 1.11
C ALA A 285 0.87 9.12 -0.03
N SER A 286 0.62 7.86 -0.36
CA SER A 286 1.37 7.13 -1.36
C SER A 286 1.15 7.67 -2.78
N PRO A 287 2.23 7.91 -3.55
CA PRO A 287 2.15 8.22 -4.96
C PRO A 287 2.24 6.99 -5.89
N GLU A 288 2.56 5.81 -5.36
CA GLU A 288 3.02 4.67 -6.16
C GLU A 288 2.04 3.50 -6.08
N ARG A 289 1.74 2.94 -7.25
CA ARG A 289 0.89 1.75 -7.42
C ARG A 289 1.78 0.52 -7.48
N LEU A 290 1.44 -0.50 -6.69
CA LEU A 290 2.03 -1.84 -6.80
C LEU A 290 1.45 -2.59 -8.00
N LEU A 291 0.12 -2.60 -8.08
CA LEU A 291 -0.63 -3.47 -8.97
C LEU A 291 -2.00 -2.84 -9.24
N ARG A 292 -2.43 -2.83 -10.49
CA ARG A 292 -3.85 -2.76 -10.87
C ARG A 292 -4.18 -3.91 -11.80
N LEU A 293 -5.25 -4.63 -11.50
CA LEU A 293 -5.87 -5.62 -12.36
C LEU A 293 -7.26 -5.13 -12.75
N ASP A 294 -7.54 -5.09 -14.04
CA ASP A 294 -8.86 -4.74 -14.56
C ASP A 294 -9.14 -5.59 -15.79
N SER A 295 -10.15 -6.45 -15.71
CA SER A 295 -10.62 -7.27 -16.83
C SER A 295 -9.48 -8.10 -17.48
N GLY A 296 -8.56 -8.60 -16.66
CA GLY A 296 -7.40 -9.40 -17.09
C GLY A 296 -6.17 -8.59 -17.52
N LEU A 297 -6.27 -7.27 -17.69
CA LEU A 297 -5.10 -6.41 -17.88
C LEU A 297 -4.48 -6.11 -16.52
N ILE A 298 -3.24 -6.53 -16.31
CA ILE A 298 -2.45 -6.23 -15.12
C ILE A 298 -1.43 -5.15 -15.44
N SER A 299 -1.27 -4.20 -14.51
CA SER A 299 -0.38 -3.05 -14.70
C SER A 299 0.28 -2.59 -13.40
N THR A 300 1.48 -2.05 -13.53
CA THR A 300 2.24 -1.37 -12.46
C THR A 300 2.78 -0.03 -12.98
N ARG A 301 3.10 0.89 -12.07
CA ARG A 301 3.58 2.24 -12.40
C ARG A 301 4.84 2.59 -11.62
N PRO A 302 6.02 2.14 -12.08
CA PRO A 302 7.28 2.51 -11.44
C PRO A 302 7.51 4.02 -11.53
N ILE A 303 8.04 4.56 -10.44
CA ILE A 303 8.38 5.97 -10.29
C ILE A 303 9.87 6.09 -9.94
N LYS A 304 10.62 6.87 -10.70
CA LYS A 304 12.02 7.18 -10.38
C LYS A 304 12.40 8.55 -10.90
N GLY A 305 13.37 9.18 -10.24
CA GLY A 305 13.79 10.53 -10.58
C GLY A 305 12.76 11.58 -10.15
N THR A 306 13.16 12.39 -9.17
CA THR A 306 12.30 13.39 -8.55
C THR A 306 12.97 14.74 -8.65
N ARG A 307 12.20 15.77 -9.00
CA ARG A 307 12.58 17.16 -8.81
C ARG A 307 11.50 17.88 -8.02
N ALA A 308 11.90 18.84 -7.20
CA ALA A 308 10.96 19.79 -6.63
C ALA A 308 10.27 20.60 -7.75
N ARG A 309 9.09 21.15 -7.47
CA ARG A 309 8.48 22.14 -8.37
C ARG A 309 9.30 23.43 -8.37
N GLY A 310 9.40 24.07 -9.53
CA GLY A 310 10.08 25.34 -9.68
C GLY A 310 9.33 26.49 -9.01
N ALA A 311 10.06 27.52 -8.58
CA ALA A 311 9.47 28.72 -7.99
C ALA A 311 8.60 29.54 -8.97
N ASN A 312 8.72 29.28 -10.28
CA ASN A 312 7.94 29.85 -11.36
C ASN A 312 7.97 28.90 -12.58
N ASP A 313 7.13 29.15 -13.58
CA ASP A 313 6.98 28.27 -14.76
C ASP A 313 8.28 28.02 -15.53
N ALA A 314 9.14 29.03 -15.64
CA ALA A 314 10.42 28.89 -16.34
C ALA A 314 11.39 27.99 -15.57
N ALA A 315 11.46 28.15 -14.24
CA ALA A 315 12.25 27.28 -13.36
C ALA A 315 11.67 25.86 -13.32
N ASP A 316 10.33 25.72 -13.30
CA ASP A 316 9.65 24.43 -13.30
C ASP A 316 9.96 23.65 -14.58
N LEU A 317 9.86 24.33 -15.74
CA LEU A 317 10.22 23.77 -17.04
C LEU A 317 11.69 23.38 -17.11
N ALA A 318 12.60 24.22 -16.60
CA ALA A 318 14.02 23.91 -16.57
C ALA A 318 14.32 22.62 -15.78
N LEU A 319 13.71 22.46 -14.59
CA LEU A 319 13.82 21.25 -13.78
C LEU A 319 13.20 20.02 -14.47
N ARG A 320 12.10 20.20 -15.21
CA ARG A 320 11.52 19.11 -16.02
C ARG A 320 12.46 18.69 -17.13
N THR A 321 13.02 19.65 -17.86
CA THR A 321 13.96 19.36 -18.94
C THR A 321 15.22 18.70 -18.40
N GLU A 322 15.75 19.15 -17.27
CA GLU A 322 16.87 18.50 -16.59
C GLU A 322 16.55 17.04 -16.24
N LEU A 323 15.39 16.79 -15.64
CA LEU A 323 14.96 15.43 -15.30
C LEU A 323 14.82 14.54 -16.54
N ALA A 324 14.15 15.04 -17.60
CA ALA A 324 13.94 14.30 -18.85
C ALA A 324 15.24 14.01 -19.62
N THR A 325 16.26 14.87 -19.46
CA THR A 325 17.52 14.78 -20.21
C THR A 325 18.66 14.17 -19.41
N SER A 326 18.45 13.89 -18.12
CA SER A 326 19.45 13.30 -17.23
C SER A 326 19.72 11.83 -17.60
N PRO A 327 20.92 11.48 -18.11
CA PRO A 327 21.23 10.10 -18.47
C PRO A 327 21.24 9.17 -17.25
N LYS A 328 21.60 9.70 -16.07
CA LYS A 328 21.59 8.97 -14.80
C LYS A 328 20.16 8.58 -14.41
N GLU A 329 19.25 9.55 -14.37
CA GLU A 329 17.86 9.31 -13.94
C GLU A 329 17.14 8.38 -14.93
N MET A 330 17.36 8.56 -16.23
CA MET A 330 16.82 7.67 -17.26
C MET A 330 17.35 6.23 -17.14
N ALA A 331 18.64 6.05 -16.84
CA ALA A 331 19.22 4.72 -16.66
C ALA A 331 18.65 4.02 -15.41
N GLU A 332 18.56 4.73 -14.28
CA GLU A 332 17.95 4.21 -13.06
C GLU A 332 16.46 3.88 -13.26
N HIS A 333 15.73 4.71 -14.02
CA HIS A 333 14.32 4.47 -14.33
C HIS A 333 14.12 3.26 -15.24
N LEU A 334 14.92 3.11 -16.29
CA LEU A 334 14.85 1.95 -17.19
C LEU A 334 15.17 0.65 -16.47
N MET A 335 16.11 0.66 -15.52
CA MET A 335 16.40 -0.50 -14.68
C MET A 335 15.17 -0.92 -13.86
N LEU A 336 14.41 0.04 -13.31
CA LEU A 336 13.16 -0.25 -12.61
C LEU A 336 12.08 -0.75 -13.55
N VAL A 337 11.93 -0.17 -14.75
CA VAL A 337 10.99 -0.68 -15.76
C VAL A 337 11.30 -2.13 -16.11
N ASP A 338 12.57 -2.50 -16.27
CA ASP A 338 12.95 -3.88 -16.55
C ASP A 338 12.71 -4.83 -15.36
N LEU A 339 12.90 -4.35 -14.12
CA LEU A 339 12.53 -5.09 -12.92
C LEU A 339 11.02 -5.38 -12.88
N GLU A 340 10.19 -4.36 -13.10
CA GLU A 340 8.73 -4.52 -13.13
C GLU A 340 8.28 -5.42 -14.28
N ARG A 341 8.94 -5.37 -15.45
CA ARG A 341 8.68 -6.30 -16.56
C ARG A 341 9.01 -7.73 -16.18
N HIS A 342 10.10 -7.95 -15.45
CA HIS A 342 10.46 -9.28 -14.94
C HIS A 342 9.41 -9.80 -13.98
N ASP A 343 9.01 -8.98 -13.00
CA ASP A 343 8.01 -9.32 -12.00
C ASP A 343 6.64 -9.64 -12.66
N LEU A 344 6.16 -8.81 -13.60
CA LEU A 344 4.91 -9.09 -14.32
C LEU A 344 5.01 -10.34 -15.22
N SER A 345 6.18 -10.65 -15.77
CA SER A 345 6.36 -11.83 -16.64
C SER A 345 6.13 -13.15 -15.91
N ALA A 346 6.21 -13.17 -14.57
CA ALA A 346 5.93 -14.36 -13.77
C ALA A 346 4.44 -14.72 -13.71
N VAL A 347 3.55 -13.75 -13.94
CA VAL A 347 2.08 -13.89 -13.78
C VAL A 347 1.30 -13.64 -15.06
N CYS A 348 1.95 -13.09 -16.10
CA CYS A 348 1.34 -12.75 -17.38
C CYS A 348 1.51 -13.85 -18.44
N GLU A 349 0.64 -13.83 -19.44
CA GLU A 349 0.80 -14.62 -20.66
C GLU A 349 2.15 -14.30 -21.35
N PRO A 350 2.92 -15.31 -21.79
CA PRO A 350 4.22 -15.09 -22.42
C PRO A 350 4.15 -14.12 -23.60
N GLY A 351 4.99 -13.09 -23.57
CA GLY A 351 5.06 -12.06 -24.63
C GLY A 351 4.00 -10.96 -24.56
N SER A 352 3.08 -11.00 -23.59
CA SER A 352 2.09 -9.92 -23.40
C SER A 352 2.64 -8.70 -22.64
N VAL A 353 3.71 -8.88 -21.86
CA VAL A 353 4.29 -7.81 -21.02
C VAL A 353 5.05 -6.80 -21.88
N HIS A 354 4.67 -5.53 -21.78
CA HIS A 354 5.28 -4.43 -22.52
C HIS A 354 5.35 -3.13 -21.70
N TRP A 355 6.29 -2.27 -22.07
CA TRP A 355 6.47 -0.94 -21.48
C TRP A 355 5.50 0.05 -22.14
N THR A 356 4.77 0.81 -21.33
CA THR A 356 3.83 1.86 -21.75
C THR A 356 4.21 3.21 -21.13
N ASP A 357 3.80 4.30 -21.78
CA ASP A 357 3.74 5.67 -21.25
C ASP A 357 4.93 6.14 -20.39
N CYS A 358 6.04 6.54 -21.01
CA CYS A 358 7.12 7.27 -20.33
C CYS A 358 6.84 8.78 -20.33
N ARG A 359 6.63 9.39 -19.16
CA ARG A 359 6.31 10.82 -19.04
C ARG A 359 6.77 11.41 -17.71
N ILE A 360 6.90 12.73 -17.67
CA ILE A 360 7.04 13.47 -16.41
C ILE A 360 5.64 13.82 -15.89
N GLU A 361 5.32 13.33 -14.71
CA GLU A 361 4.08 13.66 -14.00
C GLU A 361 4.36 14.73 -12.95
N ALA A 362 3.65 15.86 -13.06
CA ALA A 362 3.80 16.98 -12.13
C ALA A 362 2.73 16.90 -11.04
N LEU A 363 3.19 16.79 -9.79
CA LEU A 363 2.36 16.82 -8.59
C LEU A 363 2.45 18.20 -7.92
N ALA A 364 1.79 18.34 -6.77
CA ALA A 364 1.70 19.61 -6.05
C ALA A 364 3.08 20.18 -5.66
N ASN A 365 3.95 19.33 -5.11
CA ASN A 365 5.25 19.76 -4.55
C ASN A 365 6.46 19.22 -5.32
N VAL A 366 6.25 18.20 -6.15
CA VAL A 366 7.31 17.46 -6.87
C VAL A 366 6.86 17.09 -8.27
N GLN A 367 7.80 16.69 -9.12
CA GLN A 367 7.55 16.10 -10.43
C GLN A 367 8.46 14.91 -10.64
N HIS A 368 7.90 13.80 -11.14
CA HIS A 368 8.60 12.52 -11.24
C HIS A 368 8.57 11.98 -12.67
N LEU A 369 9.58 11.19 -13.05
CA LEU A 369 9.50 10.35 -14.24
C LEU A 369 8.70 9.09 -13.90
N VAL A 370 7.69 8.81 -14.71
CA VAL A 370 6.73 7.71 -14.52
C VAL A 370 6.68 6.89 -15.81
N SER A 371 6.61 5.57 -15.64
CA SER A 371 6.34 4.61 -16.71
C SER A 371 5.18 3.71 -16.33
N GLY A 372 4.48 3.16 -17.31
CA GLY A 372 3.58 2.02 -17.13
C GLY A 372 4.25 0.72 -17.58
N VAL A 373 3.98 -0.39 -16.91
CA VAL A 373 4.29 -1.73 -17.43
C VAL A 373 3.01 -2.53 -17.36
N GLU A 374 2.61 -3.12 -18.49
CA GLU A 374 1.32 -3.76 -18.66
C GLU A 374 1.47 -5.15 -19.28
N GLY A 375 0.59 -6.08 -18.91
CA GLY A 375 0.53 -7.41 -19.48
C GLY A 375 -0.86 -8.03 -19.33
N GLN A 376 -1.09 -9.13 -20.03
CA GLN A 376 -2.31 -9.92 -19.91
C GLN A 376 -2.09 -10.95 -18.81
N LEU A 377 -2.88 -10.92 -17.74
CA LEU A 377 -2.83 -11.92 -16.67
C LEU A 377 -3.03 -13.31 -17.26
N SER A 378 -2.23 -14.27 -16.81
CA SER A 378 -2.33 -15.65 -17.29
C SER A 378 -3.66 -16.27 -16.92
N SER A 379 -4.23 -17.04 -17.85
CA SER A 379 -5.48 -17.79 -17.62
C SER A 379 -5.39 -18.83 -16.50
N SER A 380 -4.19 -19.24 -16.10
CA SER A 380 -3.94 -20.14 -14.97
C SER A 380 -3.58 -19.43 -13.67
N THR A 381 -3.61 -18.10 -13.64
CA THR A 381 -3.20 -17.30 -12.48
C THR A 381 -4.38 -16.45 -12.00
N SER A 382 -4.73 -16.62 -10.74
CA SER A 382 -5.74 -15.83 -10.06
C SER A 382 -5.23 -14.43 -9.69
N ALA A 383 -6.16 -13.52 -9.39
CA ALA A 383 -5.82 -12.18 -8.92
C ALA A 383 -5.06 -12.20 -7.57
N GLY A 384 -5.41 -13.13 -6.68
CA GLY A 384 -4.70 -13.33 -5.40
C GLY A 384 -3.27 -13.86 -5.59
N GLU A 385 -3.07 -14.83 -6.48
CA GLU A 385 -1.72 -15.31 -6.83
C GLU A 385 -0.87 -14.20 -7.45
N ALA A 386 -1.46 -13.38 -8.33
CA ALA A 386 -0.75 -12.24 -8.93
C ALA A 386 -0.32 -11.21 -7.89
N LEU A 387 -1.20 -10.86 -6.94
CA LEU A 387 -0.86 -9.98 -5.83
C LEU A 387 0.26 -10.58 -4.96
N SER A 388 0.16 -11.86 -4.59
CA SER A 388 1.18 -12.55 -3.81
C SER A 388 2.54 -12.56 -4.51
N ALA A 389 2.59 -12.87 -5.81
CA ALA A 389 3.83 -12.94 -6.57
C ALA A 389 4.56 -11.58 -6.71
N LEU A 390 3.79 -10.50 -6.84
CA LEU A 390 4.35 -9.15 -6.93
C LEU A 390 4.72 -8.55 -5.56
N PHE A 391 4.22 -9.12 -4.46
CA PHE A 391 4.40 -8.60 -3.12
C PHE A 391 5.66 -9.14 -2.42
N PRO A 392 6.44 -8.31 -1.70
CA PRO A 392 6.37 -6.84 -1.67
C PRO A 392 6.98 -6.25 -2.96
N GLY A 393 6.66 -4.98 -3.24
CA GLY A 393 7.08 -4.31 -4.49
C GLY A 393 8.60 -4.29 -4.71
N GLY A 394 9.04 -4.53 -5.95
CA GLY A 394 10.47 -4.54 -6.29
C GLY A 394 11.17 -3.19 -6.01
N SER A 395 10.49 -2.07 -6.25
CA SER A 395 10.99 -0.72 -6.01
C SER A 395 11.32 -0.40 -4.54
N ILE A 396 10.67 -1.09 -3.59
CA ILE A 396 10.82 -0.86 -2.14
C ILE A 396 11.62 -1.93 -1.40
N THR A 397 12.14 -2.92 -2.13
CA THR A 397 13.07 -3.94 -1.63
C THR A 397 14.44 -3.76 -2.26
N GLY A 398 14.54 -3.99 -3.57
CA GLY A 398 15.77 -3.98 -4.35
C GLY A 398 15.98 -5.28 -5.12
N CYS A 399 17.15 -5.43 -5.74
CA CYS A 399 17.46 -6.56 -6.60
C CYS A 399 18.74 -7.29 -6.15
N PRO A 400 18.71 -8.64 -6.01
CA PRO A 400 17.56 -9.56 -6.14
C PRO A 400 16.61 -9.57 -4.91
N LYS A 401 15.28 -9.61 -5.12
CA LYS A 401 14.23 -9.40 -4.08
C LYS A 401 14.45 -10.20 -2.78
N VAL A 402 14.65 -11.52 -2.87
CA VAL A 402 14.81 -12.38 -1.68
C VAL A 402 16.07 -12.05 -0.88
N VAL A 403 17.18 -11.75 -1.58
CA VAL A 403 18.46 -11.40 -0.95
C VAL A 403 18.36 -10.03 -0.29
N THR A 404 17.72 -9.07 -0.96
CA THR A 404 17.56 -7.70 -0.43
C THR A 404 16.62 -7.66 0.76
N MET A 405 15.56 -8.47 0.82
CA MET A 405 14.74 -8.63 2.02
C MET A 405 15.56 -9.09 3.23
N SER A 406 16.48 -10.05 3.04
CA SER A 406 17.36 -10.53 4.11
C SER A 406 18.38 -9.45 4.54
N ALA A 407 18.91 -8.69 3.59
CA ALA A 407 19.81 -7.58 3.88
C ALA A 407 19.10 -6.44 4.62
N ILE A 408 17.85 -6.14 4.25
CA ILE A 408 16.99 -5.18 4.94
C ILE A 408 16.80 -5.60 6.39
N ASP A 409 16.45 -6.86 6.65
CA ASP A 409 16.30 -7.39 8.01
C ASP A 409 17.58 -7.24 8.84
N GLU A 410 18.74 -7.58 8.27
CA GLU A 410 20.05 -7.45 8.91
C GLU A 410 20.39 -5.99 9.26
N LEU A 411 20.06 -5.04 8.37
CA LEU A 411 20.41 -3.63 8.50
C LEU A 411 19.45 -2.84 9.40
N GLU A 412 18.14 -3.10 9.27
CA GLU A 412 17.09 -2.37 9.99
C GLU A 412 16.85 -2.97 11.38
N GLN A 413 17.14 -4.26 11.57
CA GLN A 413 17.01 -4.99 12.83
C GLN A 413 15.62 -4.88 13.48
N ALA A 414 14.59 -4.65 12.67
CA ALA A 414 13.23 -4.51 13.13
C ALA A 414 12.24 -4.69 11.96
N PRO A 415 11.02 -5.19 12.24
CA PRO A 415 9.99 -5.38 11.21
C PRO A 415 9.51 -4.04 10.65
N ARG A 416 9.14 -4.00 9.37
CA ARG A 416 8.65 -2.77 8.71
C ARG A 416 7.17 -2.50 8.96
N SER A 417 6.41 -3.52 9.35
CA SER A 417 4.96 -3.44 9.58
C SER A 417 4.22 -2.86 8.38
N ALA A 418 3.42 -1.79 8.54
CA ALA A 418 2.67 -1.21 7.42
C ALA A 418 3.57 -0.57 6.35
N TRP A 419 4.74 -0.04 6.73
CA TRP A 419 5.59 0.69 5.79
C TRP A 419 6.14 -0.23 4.70
N THR A 420 6.04 0.20 3.44
CA THR A 420 6.37 -0.60 2.24
C THR A 420 5.54 -1.88 2.06
N GLY A 421 4.49 -2.07 2.86
CA GLY A 421 3.39 -2.98 2.54
C GLY A 421 2.47 -2.41 1.46
N SER A 422 1.22 -2.83 1.46
CA SER A 422 0.24 -2.42 0.46
C SER A 422 -1.16 -2.27 1.06
N ILE A 423 -1.92 -1.28 0.61
CA ILE A 423 -3.33 -1.10 0.94
C ILE A 423 -4.12 -0.91 -0.36
N GLY A 424 -5.29 -1.53 -0.43
CA GLY A 424 -6.02 -1.65 -1.69
C GLY A 424 -7.25 -2.52 -1.58
N HIS A 425 -7.73 -2.96 -2.74
CA HIS A 425 -8.86 -3.88 -2.86
C HIS A 425 -8.60 -4.99 -3.88
N LEU A 426 -9.29 -6.11 -3.69
CA LEU A 426 -9.23 -7.31 -4.50
C LEU A 426 -10.65 -7.90 -4.62
N ASN A 427 -11.09 -8.15 -5.84
CA ASN A 427 -12.29 -8.94 -6.14
C ASN A 427 -11.91 -9.89 -7.28
N GLN A 428 -11.58 -11.12 -6.91
CA GLN A 428 -11.12 -12.15 -7.83
C GLN A 428 -12.22 -12.55 -8.80
N SER A 429 -13.46 -12.69 -8.31
CA SER A 429 -14.62 -13.05 -9.12
C SER A 429 -14.94 -12.00 -10.19
N ALA A 430 -14.71 -10.72 -9.89
CA ALA A 430 -14.86 -9.62 -10.85
C ALA A 430 -13.60 -9.37 -11.69
N GLY A 431 -12.46 -10.00 -11.36
CA GLY A 431 -11.17 -9.75 -12.00
C GLY A 431 -10.68 -8.31 -11.81
N GLN A 432 -10.88 -7.75 -10.60
CA GLN A 432 -10.53 -6.37 -10.26
C GLN A 432 -9.60 -6.32 -9.04
N ALA A 433 -8.54 -5.53 -9.13
CA ALA A 433 -7.68 -5.19 -7.99
C ALA A 433 -6.99 -3.85 -8.20
N ASP A 434 -6.78 -3.07 -7.13
CA ASP A 434 -5.88 -1.91 -7.15
C ASP A 434 -5.21 -1.80 -5.78
N TRP A 435 -3.88 -1.86 -5.78
CA TRP A 435 -3.02 -1.96 -4.61
C TRP A 435 -1.87 -0.96 -4.74
N ASN A 436 -1.65 -0.16 -3.71
CA ASN A 436 -0.57 0.82 -3.68
C ASN A 436 0.71 0.25 -3.04
N ILE A 437 1.75 1.07 -2.93
CA ILE A 437 2.88 0.79 -2.03
C ILE A 437 2.84 1.80 -0.88
N LEU A 438 2.87 1.32 0.37
CA LEU A 438 2.75 2.17 1.56
C LEU A 438 4.03 2.96 1.88
N ILE A 439 4.30 3.99 1.08
CA ILE A 439 5.34 5.01 1.31
C ILE A 439 4.70 6.36 1.65
N ARG A 440 5.49 7.25 2.26
CA ARG A 440 4.97 8.51 2.86
C ARG A 440 3.83 8.19 3.83
N THR A 441 4.11 7.25 4.73
CA THR A 441 3.13 6.63 5.61
C THR A 441 3.50 6.86 7.07
N MET A 442 2.51 7.23 7.86
CA MET A 442 2.56 7.19 9.32
C MET A 442 1.74 5.99 9.79
N GLU A 443 2.35 5.14 10.58
CA GLU A 443 1.66 4.12 11.37
C GLU A 443 1.52 4.62 12.81
N ALA A 444 0.39 4.38 13.45
CA ALA A 444 0.17 4.68 14.85
C ALA A 444 -0.41 3.46 15.58
N ARG A 445 0.13 3.18 16.77
CA ARG A 445 -0.35 2.13 17.68
C ARG A 445 -0.86 2.77 18.98
N SER A 446 -2.02 2.33 19.45
CA SER A 446 -2.60 2.82 20.70
C SER A 446 -1.78 2.33 21.89
N GLY A 447 -1.43 3.25 22.79
CA GLY A 447 -0.82 2.97 24.09
C GLY A 447 -1.79 3.23 25.24
N PRO A 448 -1.38 3.01 26.49
CA PRO A 448 -2.24 3.20 27.67
C PRO A 448 -2.82 4.61 27.78
N ASP A 449 -1.99 5.63 27.49
CA ASP A 449 -2.35 7.04 27.63
C ASP A 449 -2.38 7.78 26.28
N ASN A 450 -1.50 7.41 25.35
CA ASN A 450 -1.28 8.11 24.09
C ASN A 450 -1.01 7.13 22.94
N TRP A 451 -1.26 7.59 21.72
CA TRP A 451 -0.82 6.91 20.51
C TRP A 451 0.70 6.99 20.38
N HIS A 452 1.31 6.00 19.74
CA HIS A 452 2.73 6.00 19.37
C HIS A 452 2.82 5.95 17.86
N ALA A 453 3.43 6.98 17.26
CA ALA A 453 3.57 7.08 15.83
C ALA A 453 4.95 6.62 15.38
N THR A 454 4.98 5.89 14.27
CA THR A 454 6.18 5.51 13.53
C THR A 454 6.06 6.05 12.11
N VAL A 455 7.10 6.75 11.66
CA VAL A 455 7.28 7.14 10.26
C VAL A 455 8.59 6.51 9.80
N GLN A 456 8.57 5.92 8.61
CA GLN A 456 9.74 5.34 7.98
C GLN A 456 9.92 5.95 6.59
N ALA A 457 11.17 6.17 6.20
CA ALA A 457 11.55 6.65 4.89
C ALA A 457 12.88 6.03 4.49
N GLY A 458 13.03 5.71 3.22
CA GLY A 458 14.19 5.01 2.70
C GLY A 458 14.45 5.36 1.26
N GLY A 459 15.58 4.85 0.76
CA GLY A 459 16.01 5.07 -0.61
C GLY A 459 16.79 3.87 -1.14
N GLY A 460 16.70 3.67 -2.45
CA GLY A 460 17.53 2.69 -3.15
C GLY A 460 19.00 3.09 -3.12
N VAL A 461 19.80 2.34 -2.36
CA VAL A 461 21.25 2.46 -2.30
C VAL A 461 21.86 1.66 -3.45
N VAL A 462 22.67 2.34 -4.26
CA VAL A 462 23.45 1.78 -5.37
C VAL A 462 24.93 2.09 -5.14
N ILE A 463 25.82 1.57 -6.00
CA ILE A 463 27.27 1.75 -5.85
C ILE A 463 27.72 3.22 -5.80
N ASP A 464 27.03 4.07 -6.58
CA ASP A 464 27.28 5.51 -6.70
C ASP A 464 26.56 6.35 -5.63
N SER A 465 25.84 5.73 -4.69
CA SER A 465 25.25 6.43 -3.56
C SER A 465 26.33 7.06 -2.67
N ASN A 466 26.05 8.27 -2.18
CA ASN A 466 26.88 8.96 -1.22
C ASN A 466 26.32 8.71 0.19
N PRO A 467 27.08 8.11 1.13
CA PRO A 467 26.60 7.84 2.49
C PRO A 467 26.11 9.06 3.29
N ALA A 468 26.56 10.26 2.93
CA ALA A 468 26.21 11.49 3.63
C ALA A 468 24.90 12.15 3.12
N ASP A 469 24.42 11.73 1.94
CA ASP A 469 23.17 12.21 1.33
C ASP A 469 22.02 11.24 1.63
#